data_AF-A0A354NYS6-F1
#
_entry.id   AF-A0A354NYS6-F1
#
_cell.length_a   1.000
_cell.length_b   1.000
_cell.length_c   1.000
_cell.angle_alpha   90.00
_cell.angle_beta   90.00
_cell.angle_gamma   90.00
#
_symmetry.space_group_name_H-M   'P 1'
#
loop_
_entity.id
_entity.type
_entity.pdbx_description
1 polymer ?
#
loop_
_entity_poly.entity_id
_entity_poly.type
_entity_poly.pdbx_seq_one_letter_code
_entity_poly.pdbx_strand_id
1 'polypeptide(L)' 'MSVLNGGMAAWLESGLPVEKGLSGVMSIPTDVLPMGPDRNFADMVNYLRWEEELGHKYETG' A
#
# COMPACT_ATOMS: atom_id res chain seq x y z
N MET A 1 20.96 -7.08 20.95
CA MET A 1 20.00 -7.06 19.83
C MET A 1 20.68 -7.71 18.65
N SER A 2 20.12 -8.80 18.12
CA SER A 2 20.63 -9.46 16.91
C SER A 2 19.86 -8.98 15.69
N VAL A 3 20.54 -8.84 14.56
CA VAL A 3 19.95 -8.50 13.26
C VAL A 3 20.38 -9.55 12.23
N LEU A 4 19.55 -9.79 11.23
CA LEU A 4 19.89 -10.69 10.13
C LEU A 4 20.94 -10.04 9.23
N ASN A 5 22.13 -10.64 9.16
CA ASN A 5 23.19 -10.13 8.29
C ASN A 5 22.77 -10.23 6.81
N GLY A 6 22.79 -9.12 6.09
CA GLY A 6 22.33 -9.05 4.68
C GLY A 6 20.81 -9.05 4.48
N GLY A 7 20.02 -9.12 5.57
CA GLY A 7 18.56 -9.03 5.52
C GLY A 7 17.88 -10.12 4.67
N MET A 8 16.68 -9.82 4.19
CA MET A 8 15.88 -10.75 3.39
C MET A 8 16.52 -11.11 2.04
N ALA A 9 17.36 -10.25 1.49
CA ALA A 9 18.07 -10.52 0.23
C ALA A 9 19.02 -11.74 0.38
N ALA A 10 19.89 -11.72 1.39
CA ALA A 10 20.80 -12.83 1.68
C ALA A 10 20.05 -14.12 2.05
N TRP A 11 18.92 -14.01 2.74
CA TRP A 11 18.05 -15.16 3.05
C TRP A 11 17.53 -15.83 1.78
N LEU A 12 17.02 -15.05 0.83
CA LEU A 12 16.52 -15.55 -0.45
C LEU A 12 17.63 -16.19 -1.29
N GLU A 13 18.80 -15.56 -1.36
CA GLU A 13 19.96 -16.08 -2.10
C GLU A 13 20.47 -17.41 -1.56
N SER A 14 20.31 -17.65 -0.25
CA SER A 14 20.68 -18.92 0.39
C SER A 14 19.70 -20.07 0.11
N GLY A 15 18.59 -19.81 -0.59
CA GLY A 15 17.59 -20.83 -0.95
C GLY A 15 16.72 -21.32 0.21
N LEU A 16 16.70 -20.57 1.32
CA LEU A 16 15.86 -20.88 2.48
C LEU A 16 14.38 -20.58 2.19
N PRO A 17 13.44 -21.32 2.83
CA PRO A 17 12.02 -21.13 2.59
C PRO A 17 11.55 -19.75 3.03
N VAL A 18 10.54 -19.24 2.32
CA VAL A 18 9.84 -17.99 2.66
C VAL A 18 8.34 -18.20 2.58
N GLU A 19 7.63 -17.55 3.49
CA GLU A 19 6.19 -17.43 3.44
C GLU A 19 5.78 -16.28 2.50
N LYS A 20 4.60 -16.37 1.89
CA LYS A 20 4.10 -15.40 0.90
C LYS A 20 2.69 -14.94 1.25
N GLY A 21 2.30 -13.78 0.72
CA GLY A 21 0.99 -13.18 0.96
C GLY A 21 0.90 -12.52 2.33
N LEU A 22 -0.31 -12.28 2.80
CA LEU A 22 -0.59 -11.59 4.07
C LEU A 22 -0.56 -12.52 5.28
N SER A 23 0.18 -13.64 5.21
CA SER A 23 0.27 -14.53 6.36
C SER A 23 0.97 -13.86 7.54
N GLY A 24 0.42 -14.04 8.74
CA GLY A 24 0.88 -13.35 9.96
C GLY A 24 0.53 -11.86 10.04
N VAL A 25 -0.10 -11.28 9.02
CA VAL A 25 -0.59 -9.89 9.04
C VAL A 25 -1.89 -9.84 9.83
N MET A 26 -1.86 -9.20 11.01
CA MET A 26 -2.98 -9.19 11.97
C MET A 26 -3.98 -8.04 11.73
N SER A 27 -3.65 -7.08 10.87
CA SER A 27 -4.50 -5.94 10.51
C SER A 27 -4.29 -5.53 9.07
N ILE A 28 -5.27 -4.88 8.46
CA ILE A 28 -5.15 -4.38 7.08
C ILE A 28 -3.93 -3.45 6.97
N PRO A 29 -3.02 -3.66 5.99
CA PRO A 29 -1.89 -2.77 5.77
C PRO A 29 -2.35 -1.34 5.46
N THR A 30 -1.72 -0.35 6.11
CA THR A 30 -2.02 1.08 5.95
C THR A 30 -0.84 1.90 5.45
N ASP A 31 0.28 1.24 5.18
CA ASP A 31 1.54 1.78 4.68
C ASP A 31 1.57 1.93 3.16
N VAL A 32 0.55 1.44 2.46
CA VAL A 32 0.38 1.58 1.01
C VAL A 32 -1.00 2.17 0.71
N LEU A 33 -1.03 3.20 -0.14
CA LEU A 33 -2.25 3.77 -0.69
C LEU A 33 -2.53 3.16 -2.07
N PRO A 34 -3.60 2.35 -2.25
CA PRO A 34 -3.97 1.83 -3.56
C PRO A 34 -4.31 2.96 -4.54
N MET A 35 -3.83 2.86 -5.78
CA MET A 35 -4.06 3.87 -6.83
C MET A 35 -4.84 3.29 -8.01
N GLY A 36 -5.69 4.12 -8.62
CA GLY A 36 -6.34 3.82 -9.91
C GLY A 36 -7.08 2.47 -9.93
N PRO A 37 -6.70 1.52 -10.81
CA PRO A 37 -7.43 0.25 -11.01
C PRO A 37 -7.40 -0.70 -9.81
N ASP A 38 -6.51 -0.47 -8.84
CA ASP A 38 -6.46 -1.24 -7.58
C ASP A 38 -7.54 -0.79 -6.58
N ARG A 39 -8.25 0.32 -6.87
CA ARG A 39 -9.37 0.82 -6.07
C ARG A 39 -10.66 0.13 -6.47
N ASN A 40 -11.52 -0.13 -5.49
CA ASN A 40 -12.88 -0.59 -5.78
C ASN A 40 -13.75 0.59 -6.28
N PHE A 41 -14.94 0.27 -6.80
CA PHE A 41 -15.85 1.28 -7.36
C PHE A 41 -16.23 2.39 -6.34
N ALA A 42 -16.49 2.04 -5.09
CA ALA A 42 -16.85 3.02 -4.06
C ALA A 42 -15.67 3.95 -3.74
N ASP A 43 -14.45 3.41 -3.69
CA ASP A 43 -13.23 4.20 -3.49
C ASP A 43 -13.01 5.19 -4.64
N MET A 44 -13.31 4.78 -5.88
CA MET A 44 -13.22 5.67 -7.03
C MET A 44 -14.26 6.79 -6.99
N VAL A 45 -15.50 6.51 -6.55
CA VAL A 45 -16.51 7.56 -6.34
C VAL A 45 -16.05 8.57 -5.28
N ASN A 46 -15.49 8.10 -4.17
CA ASN A 46 -14.96 8.97 -3.12
C ASN A 46 -13.77 9.81 -3.63
N TYR A 47 -12.90 9.22 -4.44
CA TYR A 47 -11.78 9.92 -5.05
C TYR A 47 -12.23 11.06 -5.98
N LEU A 48 -13.19 10.79 -6.87
CA LEU A 48 -13.71 11.82 -7.79
C LEU A 48 -14.41 12.96 -7.05
N ARG A 49 -15.18 12.65 -6.00
CA ARG A 49 -15.79 13.68 -5.15
C ARG A 49 -14.73 14.58 -4.51
N TRP A 50 -13.66 13.98 -4.01
CA TRP A 50 -12.54 14.75 -3.45
C TRP A 50 -11.88 15.66 -4.50
N GLU A 51 -11.67 15.18 -5.73
CA GLU A 51 -11.14 16.01 -6.82
C GLU A 51 -12.05 17.19 -7.18
N GLU A 52 -13.37 16.99 -7.21
CA GLU A 52 -14.37 18.04 -7.47
C GLU A 52 -14.37 19.12 -6.37
N GLU A 53 -14.40 18.70 -5.10
CA GLU A 53 -14.31 19.62 -3.95
C GLU A 53 -13.00 20.42 -3.96
N LEU A 54 -11.89 19.77 -4.36
CA LEU A 54 -10.60 20.43 -4.51
C LEU A 54 -10.63 21.47 -5.64
N GLY A 55 -11.26 21.16 -6.76
CA GLY A 55 -11.49 22.10 -7.87
C GLY A 55 -12.23 23.35 -7.40
N HIS A 56 -13.40 23.18 -6.78
CA HIS A 56 -14.20 24.29 -6.25
C HIS A 56 -13.43 25.16 -5.25
N LYS A 57 -12.61 24.55 -4.39
CA LYS A 57 -11.78 25.29 -3.43
C LYS A 57 -10.83 26.28 -4.09
N TYR A 58 -10.34 25.98 -5.30
CA TYR A 58 -9.35 26.81 -6.00
C TYR A 58 -9.89 27.52 -7.24
N GLU A 59 -11.17 27.35 -7.59
CA GLU A 59 -11.84 28.07 -8.68
C GLU A 59 -11.99 29.59 -8.46
N THR A 60 -11.85 30.05 -7.21
CA THR A 60 -11.97 31.49 -6.85
C THR A 60 -10.62 32.19 -6.64
N GLY A 61 -9.53 31.62 -7.16
CA GLY A 61 -8.20 32.24 -7.21
C GLY A 61 -8.01 33.21 -8.39
#